data_AF-A0ABD3MH00-F1
#
_entry.id   AF-A0ABD3MH00-F1
#
_cell.length_a   1.000
_cell.length_b   1.000
_cell.length_c   1.000
_cell.angle_alpha   90.00
_cell.angle_beta   90.00
_cell.angle_gamma   90.00
#
_symmetry.space_group_name_H-M   'P 1'
#
loop_
_entity.id
_entity.type
_entity.pdbx_description
1 polymer ?
#
loop_
_entity_poly.entity_id
_entity_poly.type
_entity_poly.pdbx_seq_one_letter_code
_entity_poly.pdbx_strand_id
1 'polypeptide(L)'
;MIPNILVIVCQMAFFGAWVGAFTASTSTSSSPSYARPVINSQRRLILATCHRLQNHQQNNFASQLFASTDSTDDNAQANADDENAKHEQAMLKALKAMTSFSNKYIENTQTYYCSDLSIPAVVIKGLAEHKVKLGAPLCPCRFYEDKEKEAKDGYWNCPCVPMRERHECHCMLFLTEENDFAGSETVVTVEEVQKLSGGFS
;
A
#
# COMPACT_ATOMS: atom_id res chain seq x y z
N MET A 1 13.25 -19.42 55.52
CA MET A 1 13.44 -20.88 55.41
C MET A 1 13.67 -21.20 53.95
N ILE A 2 14.80 -21.82 53.62
CA ILE A 2 15.24 -22.28 52.28
C ILE A 2 15.56 -23.77 52.48
N PRO A 3 15.04 -24.70 51.67
CA PRO A 3 15.83 -25.29 50.56
C PRO A 3 14.93 -25.72 49.34
N ASN A 4 15.38 -26.25 48.19
CA ASN A 4 16.66 -26.77 47.67
C ASN A 4 16.92 -26.14 46.26
N ILE A 5 18.12 -25.94 45.69
CA ILE A 5 19.43 -26.64 45.68
C ILE A 5 19.53 -27.82 44.68
N LEU A 6 20.42 -27.62 43.68
CA LEU A 6 21.19 -28.57 42.83
C LEU A 6 20.48 -29.78 42.17
N VAL A 7 20.48 -29.80 40.82
CA VAL A 7 20.83 -31.00 40.02
C VAL A 7 21.59 -30.60 38.72
N ILE A 8 22.90 -30.85 38.75
CA ILE A 8 23.79 -31.35 37.67
C ILE A 8 24.06 -30.51 36.38
N VAL A 9 25.35 -30.18 36.25
CA VAL A 9 26.07 -29.78 35.01
C VAL A 9 26.46 -31.03 34.21
N CYS A 10 26.25 -31.04 32.89
CA CYS A 10 26.87 -32.01 31.95
C CYS A 10 26.71 -31.56 30.47
N GLN A 11 27.46 -32.06 29.47
CA GLN A 11 28.91 -31.93 29.24
C GLN A 11 29.25 -32.30 27.77
N MET A 12 30.03 -31.46 27.06
CA MET A 12 30.68 -31.70 25.73
C MET A 12 29.72 -31.97 24.53
N ALA A 13 29.76 -31.26 23.39
CA ALA A 13 30.87 -30.91 22.49
C ALA A 13 31.57 -32.10 21.82
N PHE A 14 30.99 -32.71 20.76
CA PHE A 14 31.73 -33.60 19.82
C PHE A 14 31.14 -33.64 18.38
N PHE A 15 31.93 -33.12 17.41
CA PHE A 15 32.28 -33.67 16.08
C PHE A 15 31.28 -33.87 14.89
N GLY A 16 31.81 -33.65 13.67
CA GLY A 16 31.31 -34.15 12.36
C GLY A 16 30.38 -33.19 11.62
N ALA A 17 30.75 -32.43 10.59
CA ALA A 17 31.81 -32.56 9.57
C ALA A 17 31.71 -33.84 8.71
N TRP A 18 30.85 -33.79 7.68
CA TRP A 18 31.03 -34.66 6.51
C TRP A 18 31.02 -33.86 5.21
N VAL A 19 31.92 -34.26 4.31
CA VAL A 19 32.29 -33.56 3.08
C VAL A 19 31.66 -34.26 1.88
N GLY A 20 31.19 -33.49 0.91
CA GLY A 20 30.56 -34.00 -0.31
C GLY A 20 30.92 -33.13 -1.51
N ALA A 21 32.16 -33.23 -1.97
CA ALA A 21 32.60 -32.55 -3.18
C ALA A 21 32.17 -33.35 -4.43
N PHE A 22 31.66 -32.66 -5.45
CA PHE A 22 31.83 -33.11 -6.84
C PHE A 22 32.20 -31.93 -7.73
N THR A 23 33.01 -32.22 -8.74
CA THR A 23 33.99 -31.27 -9.29
C THR A 23 33.64 -30.76 -10.68
N ALA A 24 33.89 -29.45 -10.88
CA ALA A 24 34.36 -28.85 -12.14
C ALA A 24 33.42 -28.97 -13.39
N SER A 25 33.59 -28.25 -14.49
CA SER A 25 34.68 -27.37 -14.94
C SER A 25 34.17 -26.09 -15.63
N THR A 26 35.05 -25.10 -15.69
CA THR A 26 34.97 -23.88 -16.50
C THR A 26 34.75 -24.11 -17.99
N SER A 27 34.02 -23.20 -18.65
CA SER A 27 34.39 -22.70 -19.98
C SER A 27 33.94 -21.25 -20.18
N THR A 28 34.71 -20.52 -20.99
CA THR A 28 34.63 -19.07 -21.16
C THR A 28 34.09 -18.67 -22.54
N SER A 29 33.74 -17.38 -22.63
CA SER A 29 33.95 -16.49 -23.79
C SER A 29 32.92 -16.35 -24.92
N SER A 30 32.81 -15.08 -25.34
CA SER A 30 32.50 -14.54 -26.67
C SER A 30 31.11 -14.74 -27.30
N SER A 31 30.39 -13.62 -27.41
CA SER A 31 29.43 -13.33 -28.47
C SER A 31 30.11 -13.35 -29.85
N PRO A 32 29.34 -13.63 -30.91
CA PRO A 32 29.37 -12.69 -32.04
C PRO A 32 27.98 -12.37 -32.61
N SER A 33 27.85 -11.12 -33.08
CA SER A 33 26.78 -10.67 -33.99
C SER A 33 27.07 -11.18 -35.40
N TYR A 34 26.05 -11.57 -36.19
CA TYR A 34 25.99 -11.37 -37.66
C TYR A 34 24.57 -11.60 -38.22
N ALA A 35 24.33 -11.15 -39.46
CA ALA A 35 23.00 -10.84 -40.00
C ALA A 35 22.37 -11.93 -40.90
N ARG A 36 21.07 -11.69 -41.19
CA ARG A 36 20.21 -12.24 -42.28
C ARG A 36 20.92 -12.33 -43.66
N PRO A 37 20.53 -13.21 -44.63
CA PRO A 37 19.20 -13.11 -45.28
C PRO A 37 18.51 -14.35 -45.94
N VAL A 38 17.18 -14.21 -46.06
CA VAL A 38 16.25 -14.52 -47.20
C VAL A 38 16.56 -15.64 -48.21
N ILE A 39 15.74 -16.71 -48.20
CA ILE A 39 14.89 -17.27 -49.31
C ILE A 39 13.98 -18.39 -48.72
N ASN A 40 12.84 -18.86 -49.27
CA ASN A 40 12.06 -18.57 -50.48
C ASN A 40 10.53 -18.67 -50.15
N SER A 41 9.68 -18.24 -51.09
CA SER A 41 8.23 -18.45 -51.17
C SER A 41 7.75 -19.91 -51.00
N GLN A 42 6.43 -20.08 -50.73
CA GLN A 42 5.64 -21.34 -50.53
C GLN A 42 5.00 -21.53 -49.12
N ARG A 43 4.73 -20.46 -48.36
CA ARG A 43 4.05 -20.57 -47.04
C ARG A 43 2.92 -19.56 -46.77
N ARG A 44 2.05 -19.33 -47.78
CA ARG A 44 0.86 -18.44 -47.66
C ARG A 44 -0.50 -19.11 -47.93
N LEU A 45 -0.58 -20.43 -48.13
CA LEU A 45 -1.85 -21.13 -48.42
C LEU A 45 -2.30 -22.21 -47.43
N ILE A 46 -1.58 -22.45 -46.32
CA ILE A 46 -1.98 -23.46 -45.29
C ILE A 46 -1.95 -22.86 -43.88
N LEU A 47 -2.53 -21.67 -43.71
CA LEU A 47 -2.73 -21.06 -42.38
C LEU A 47 -4.05 -20.27 -42.21
N ALA A 48 -4.88 -20.20 -43.25
CA ALA A 48 -6.17 -19.50 -43.20
C ALA A 48 -7.36 -20.42 -42.81
N THR A 49 -7.18 -21.74 -42.82
CA THR A 49 -8.30 -22.71 -42.68
C THR A 49 -8.51 -23.21 -41.25
N CYS A 50 -7.44 -23.34 -40.43
CA CYS A 50 -7.60 -23.78 -39.03
C CYS A 50 -8.33 -22.74 -38.16
N HIS A 51 -8.16 -21.44 -38.43
CA HIS A 51 -8.74 -20.37 -37.61
C HIS A 51 -10.27 -20.24 -37.73
N ARG A 52 -10.92 -20.98 -38.65
CA ARG A 52 -12.38 -20.92 -38.85
C ARG A 52 -13.14 -22.09 -38.20
N LEU A 53 -12.47 -23.20 -37.87
CA LEU A 53 -13.12 -24.34 -37.21
C LEU A 53 -13.07 -24.28 -35.67
N GLN A 54 -12.08 -23.58 -35.09
CA GLN A 54 -11.96 -23.46 -33.63
C GLN A 54 -13.09 -22.62 -32.99
N ASN A 55 -13.59 -21.60 -33.70
CA ASN A 55 -14.69 -20.74 -33.22
C ASN A 55 -16.06 -21.44 -33.16
N HIS A 56 -16.29 -22.53 -33.90
CA HIS A 56 -17.62 -23.16 -33.96
C HIS A 56 -17.88 -24.16 -32.81
N GLN A 57 -16.83 -24.65 -32.13
CA GLN A 57 -17.00 -25.48 -30.93
C GLN A 57 -17.07 -24.67 -29.63
N GLN A 58 -16.39 -23.53 -29.53
CA GLN A 58 -16.45 -22.70 -28.32
C GLN A 58 -17.86 -22.11 -28.09
N ASN A 59 -18.57 -21.71 -29.15
CA ASN A 59 -19.90 -21.11 -29.03
C ASN A 59 -21.00 -22.08 -28.55
N ASN A 60 -20.85 -23.40 -28.70
CA ASN A 60 -21.84 -24.37 -28.20
C ASN A 60 -21.62 -24.78 -26.74
N PHE A 61 -20.36 -24.84 -26.28
CA PHE A 61 -20.08 -24.99 -24.84
C PHE A 61 -20.45 -23.69 -24.11
N ALA A 62 -20.02 -22.56 -24.68
CA ALA A 62 -20.51 -21.19 -24.50
C ALA A 62 -22.01 -20.95 -24.80
N SER A 63 -22.88 -21.95 -24.69
CA SER A 63 -24.34 -21.83 -24.83
C SER A 63 -25.15 -22.69 -23.85
N GLN A 64 -24.56 -23.74 -23.27
CA GLN A 64 -25.28 -24.71 -22.43
C GLN A 64 -24.94 -24.61 -20.94
N LEU A 65 -23.83 -23.94 -20.57
CA LEU A 65 -23.40 -23.83 -19.17
C LEU A 65 -24.11 -22.71 -18.38
N PHE A 66 -24.91 -21.87 -19.03
CA PHE A 66 -25.57 -20.71 -18.42
C PHE A 66 -27.11 -20.77 -18.45
N ALA A 67 -27.66 -21.98 -18.60
CA ALA A 67 -29.09 -22.27 -18.52
C ALA A 67 -29.46 -23.00 -17.21
N SER A 68 -28.66 -22.85 -16.14
CA SER A 68 -28.83 -23.64 -14.90
C SER A 68 -28.42 -22.98 -13.58
N THR A 69 -28.05 -21.70 -13.57
CA THR A 69 -27.91 -20.91 -12.32
C THR A 69 -28.96 -19.81 -12.29
N ASP A 70 -30.22 -20.25 -12.20
CA ASP A 70 -31.36 -19.40 -11.86
C ASP A 70 -31.69 -19.58 -10.35
N SER A 71 -32.20 -18.53 -9.72
CA SER A 71 -32.59 -18.44 -8.29
C SER A 71 -31.47 -18.59 -7.24
N THR A 72 -30.71 -17.51 -6.98
CA THR A 72 -30.67 -16.78 -5.68
C THR A 72 -29.51 -15.75 -5.59
N ASP A 73 -29.42 -14.72 -6.44
CA ASP A 73 -28.33 -13.71 -6.33
C ASP A 73 -28.69 -12.23 -6.62
N ASP A 74 -29.95 -11.87 -6.87
CA ASP A 74 -30.35 -10.46 -7.07
C ASP A 74 -30.19 -9.57 -5.82
N ASN A 75 -29.91 -10.16 -4.65
CA ASN A 75 -29.67 -9.48 -3.38
C ASN A 75 -28.17 -9.25 -3.09
N ALA A 76 -27.24 -9.72 -3.94
CA ALA A 76 -25.81 -9.54 -3.69
C ALA A 76 -25.31 -8.15 -4.15
N GLN A 77 -25.65 -7.73 -5.38
CA GLN A 77 -25.08 -6.54 -6.00
C GLN A 77 -25.57 -5.23 -5.35
N ALA A 78 -26.85 -5.16 -4.95
CA ALA A 78 -27.44 -3.96 -4.33
C ALA A 78 -26.79 -3.58 -2.98
N ASN A 79 -26.18 -4.54 -2.26
CA ASN A 79 -25.49 -4.28 -1.00
C ASN A 79 -24.05 -3.76 -1.19
N ALA A 80 -23.42 -4.02 -2.34
CA ALA A 80 -22.06 -3.56 -2.62
C ALA A 80 -22.01 -2.05 -2.92
N ASP A 81 -23.01 -1.55 -3.66
CA ASP A 81 -23.07 -0.15 -4.07
C ASP A 81 -23.40 0.79 -2.88
N ASP A 82 -24.25 0.35 -1.94
CA ASP A 82 -24.59 1.09 -0.71
C ASP A 82 -23.40 1.20 0.25
N GLU A 83 -22.70 0.09 0.54
CA GLU A 83 -21.52 0.12 1.42
C GLU A 83 -20.37 0.93 0.83
N ASN A 84 -20.20 0.97 -0.50
CA ASN A 84 -19.21 1.83 -1.15
C ASN A 84 -19.56 3.33 -1.01
N ALA A 85 -20.82 3.71 -1.29
CA ALA A 85 -21.27 5.10 -1.12
C ALA A 85 -21.16 5.58 0.34
N LYS A 86 -21.45 4.68 1.29
CA LYS A 86 -21.27 4.89 2.73
C LYS A 86 -19.80 5.03 3.13
N HIS A 87 -18.90 4.25 2.52
CA HIS A 87 -17.45 4.39 2.71
C HIS A 87 -16.92 5.73 2.19
N GLU A 88 -17.30 6.12 0.97
CA GLU A 88 -16.94 7.43 0.39
C GLU A 88 -17.44 8.57 1.28
N GLN A 89 -18.69 8.50 1.76
CA GLN A 89 -19.23 9.52 2.67
C GLN A 89 -18.49 9.55 4.02
N ALA A 90 -18.02 8.40 4.53
CA ALA A 90 -17.19 8.35 5.73
C ALA A 90 -15.80 8.95 5.51
N MET A 91 -15.18 8.69 4.36
CA MET A 91 -13.90 9.27 3.94
C MET A 91 -14.00 10.79 3.76
N LEU A 92 -15.06 11.30 3.13
CA LEU A 92 -15.34 12.74 3.00
C LEU A 92 -15.49 13.43 4.36
N LYS A 93 -16.23 12.81 5.30
CA LYS A 93 -16.37 13.29 6.68
C LYS A 93 -15.03 13.29 7.42
N ALA A 94 -14.24 12.23 7.27
CA ALA A 94 -12.92 12.11 7.91
C ALA A 94 -11.94 13.14 7.35
N LEU A 95 -11.89 13.35 6.04
CA LEU A 95 -11.03 14.34 5.40
C LEU A 95 -11.39 15.76 5.87
N LYS A 96 -12.67 16.14 5.86
CA LYS A 96 -13.12 17.44 6.41
C LYS A 96 -12.74 17.62 7.88
N ALA A 97 -12.82 16.56 8.69
CA ALA A 97 -12.38 16.59 10.08
C ALA A 97 -10.85 16.74 10.21
N MET A 98 -10.05 16.11 9.37
CA MET A 98 -8.58 16.20 9.41
C MET A 98 -8.05 17.52 8.84
N THR A 99 -8.64 18.07 7.78
CA THR A 99 -8.34 19.44 7.28
C THR A 99 -8.62 20.49 8.36
N SER A 100 -9.81 20.46 8.97
CA SER A 100 -10.16 21.42 10.02
C SER A 100 -9.40 21.21 11.33
N PHE A 101 -8.95 20.00 11.63
CA PHE A 101 -7.98 19.72 12.70
C PHE A 101 -6.62 20.36 12.40
N SER A 102 -6.09 20.17 11.18
CA SER A 102 -4.73 20.61 10.83
C SER A 102 -4.61 22.14 10.86
N ASN A 103 -5.57 22.86 10.26
CA ASN A 103 -5.61 24.34 10.30
C ASN A 103 -5.65 24.87 11.74
N LYS A 104 -6.52 24.30 12.60
CA LYS A 104 -6.61 24.68 14.02
C LYS A 104 -5.37 24.31 14.83
N TYR A 105 -4.70 23.21 14.50
CA TYR A 105 -3.50 22.79 15.21
C TYR A 105 -2.36 23.78 14.91
N ILE A 106 -2.22 24.18 13.64
CA ILE A 106 -1.32 25.25 13.18
C ILE A 106 -1.53 26.56 13.93
N GLU A 107 -2.78 27.03 14.05
CA GLU A 107 -3.13 28.23 14.82
C GLU A 107 -2.67 28.12 16.29
N ASN A 108 -2.82 26.93 16.89
CA ASN A 108 -2.45 26.68 18.29
C ASN A 108 -0.92 26.56 18.51
N THR A 109 -0.18 25.92 17.60
CA THR A 109 1.27 25.66 17.76
C THR A 109 2.18 26.70 17.08
N GLN A 110 1.61 27.72 16.40
CA GLN A 110 2.35 28.69 15.59
C GLN A 110 3.31 28.03 14.57
N THR A 111 2.85 26.95 13.95
CA THR A 111 3.56 26.22 12.89
C THR A 111 2.95 26.48 11.52
N TYR A 112 3.69 26.20 10.45
CA TYR A 112 3.27 26.43 9.08
C TYR A 112 3.16 25.12 8.30
N TYR A 113 2.44 25.13 7.18
CA TYR A 113 2.47 24.02 6.23
C TYR A 113 3.81 23.99 5.45
N CYS A 114 4.08 22.87 4.78
CA CYS A 114 5.12 22.81 3.76
C CYS A 114 4.82 23.81 2.63
N SER A 115 5.88 24.41 2.08
CA SER A 115 5.85 25.30 0.91
C SER A 115 5.24 24.65 -0.34
N ASP A 116 5.33 23.33 -0.47
CA ASP A 116 4.51 22.56 -1.41
C ASP A 116 3.29 21.94 -0.69
N LEU A 117 2.11 22.43 -1.04
CA LEU A 117 0.81 21.97 -0.53
C LEU A 117 0.45 20.53 -0.94
N SER A 118 1.14 19.94 -1.93
CA SER A 118 0.94 18.52 -2.30
C SER A 118 1.23 17.58 -1.12
N ILE A 119 2.26 17.91 -0.33
CA ILE A 119 2.69 17.16 0.84
C ILE A 119 1.63 17.12 1.95
N PRO A 120 1.16 18.26 2.52
CA PRO A 120 0.12 18.23 3.54
C PRO A 120 -1.19 17.65 3.01
N ALA A 121 -1.54 17.82 1.73
CA ALA A 121 -2.73 17.19 1.14
C ALA A 121 -2.67 15.65 1.19
N VAL A 122 -1.56 15.04 0.77
CA VAL A 122 -1.36 13.58 0.84
C VAL A 122 -1.35 13.08 2.29
N VAL A 123 -0.73 13.82 3.21
CA VAL A 123 -0.68 13.46 4.63
C VAL A 123 -2.06 13.55 5.28
N ILE A 124 -2.84 14.60 5.01
CA ILE A 124 -4.22 14.75 5.51
C ILE A 124 -5.11 13.62 4.99
N LYS A 125 -4.98 13.22 3.71
CA LYS A 125 -5.67 12.04 3.15
C LYS A 125 -5.28 10.77 3.91
N GLY A 126 -3.99 10.50 4.12
CA GLY A 126 -3.52 9.33 4.86
C GLY A 126 -3.99 9.28 6.32
N LEU A 127 -4.04 10.43 7.00
CA LEU A 127 -4.62 10.55 8.35
C LEU A 127 -6.13 10.26 8.35
N ALA A 128 -6.86 10.73 7.34
CA ALA A 128 -8.28 10.44 7.17
C ALA A 128 -8.55 8.96 6.88
N GLU A 129 -7.74 8.32 6.04
CA GLU A 129 -7.82 6.87 5.78
C GLU A 129 -7.60 6.04 7.04
N HIS A 130 -6.54 6.33 7.81
CA HIS A 130 -6.32 5.64 9.08
C HIS A 130 -7.44 5.92 10.08
N LYS A 131 -8.01 7.13 10.09
CA LYS A 131 -9.18 7.45 10.92
C LYS A 131 -10.43 6.63 10.57
N VAL A 132 -10.67 6.32 9.28
CA VAL A 132 -11.79 5.46 8.86
C VAL A 132 -11.49 3.98 9.09
N LYS A 133 -10.26 3.52 8.83
CA LYS A 133 -9.85 2.10 8.93
C LYS A 133 -9.63 1.64 10.38
N LEU A 134 -9.00 2.48 11.22
CA LEU A 134 -8.57 2.16 12.59
C LEU A 134 -9.34 2.92 13.68
N GLY A 135 -10.17 3.91 13.30
CA GLY A 135 -10.82 4.85 14.21
C GLY A 135 -9.94 6.04 14.65
N ALA A 136 -8.61 5.90 14.57
CA ALA A 136 -7.63 6.89 15.02
C ALA A 136 -6.68 7.37 13.88
N PRO A 137 -6.28 8.66 13.86
CA PRO A 137 -5.45 9.22 12.79
C PRO A 137 -3.96 8.94 13.03
N LEU A 138 -3.51 7.72 12.77
CA LEU A 138 -2.10 7.28 12.89
C LEU A 138 -1.22 7.95 11.80
N CYS A 139 -0.05 8.55 12.12
CA CYS A 139 0.78 9.26 11.10
C CYS A 139 1.15 8.29 9.95
N PRO A 140 0.80 8.62 8.68
CA PRO A 140 0.94 7.71 7.54
C PRO A 140 2.39 7.51 7.07
N CYS A 141 3.32 8.41 7.43
CA CYS A 141 4.72 8.36 7.01
C CYS A 141 5.59 7.38 7.83
N ARG A 142 4.99 6.38 8.50
CA ARG A 142 5.71 5.34 9.25
C ARG A 142 5.17 3.95 8.90
N PHE A 143 6.06 2.96 8.93
CA PHE A 143 5.71 1.56 8.91
C PHE A 143 5.41 1.08 10.35
N TYR A 144 4.42 0.21 10.48
CA TYR A 144 4.00 -0.43 11.74
C TYR A 144 3.73 -1.91 11.44
N GLU A 145 4.12 -2.81 12.35
CA GLU A 145 3.87 -4.25 12.21
C GLU A 145 2.41 -4.61 12.48
N ASP A 146 1.82 -3.99 13.53
CA ASP A 146 0.42 -4.10 13.93
C ASP A 146 -0.12 -2.66 14.10
N LYS A 147 -1.06 -2.26 13.24
CA LYS A 147 -1.59 -0.88 13.24
C LYS A 147 -2.66 -0.69 14.30
N GLU A 148 -3.42 -1.75 14.57
CA GLU A 148 -4.55 -1.80 15.48
C GLU A 148 -4.10 -1.72 16.95
N LYS A 149 -2.92 -2.25 17.27
CA LYS A 149 -2.25 -2.10 18.56
C LYS A 149 -1.71 -0.68 18.74
N GLU A 150 -0.91 -0.18 17.78
CA GLU A 150 -0.31 1.16 17.86
C GLU A 150 -1.37 2.28 17.91
N ALA A 151 -2.50 2.10 17.22
CA ALA A 151 -3.65 3.00 17.29
C ALA A 151 -4.32 3.05 18.69
N LYS A 152 -4.25 1.96 19.47
CA LYS A 152 -4.72 1.89 20.87
C LYS A 152 -3.69 2.44 21.85
N ASP A 153 -2.41 2.14 21.64
CA ASP A 153 -1.29 2.64 22.46
C ASP A 153 -1.15 4.18 22.30
N GLY A 154 -1.50 4.71 21.12
CA GLY A 154 -1.77 6.14 20.90
C GLY A 154 -0.54 7.05 20.81
N TYR A 155 0.67 6.51 20.93
CA TYR A 155 1.92 7.27 20.83
C TYR A 155 2.07 7.98 19.46
N TRP A 156 1.66 7.30 18.37
CA TRP A 156 1.75 7.77 16.99
C TRP A 156 0.43 8.33 16.41
N ASN A 157 -0.63 8.41 17.23
CA ASN A 157 -1.88 9.08 16.84
C ASN A 157 -1.62 10.58 16.72
N CYS A 158 -2.04 11.20 15.61
CA CYS A 158 -1.84 12.62 15.37
C CYS A 158 -2.70 13.47 16.33
N PRO A 159 -2.13 14.45 17.06
CA PRO A 159 -0.72 14.86 17.08
C PRO A 159 0.14 13.92 17.94
N CYS A 160 1.19 13.34 17.33
CA CYS A 160 2.03 12.33 17.96
C CYS A 160 2.88 12.90 19.11
N VAL A 161 3.43 12.04 19.96
CA VAL A 161 4.25 12.46 21.11
C VAL A 161 5.40 13.41 20.72
N PRO A 162 6.24 13.14 19.69
CA PRO A 162 7.30 14.08 19.27
C PRO A 162 6.78 15.45 18.83
N MET A 163 5.59 15.51 18.21
CA MET A 163 4.97 16.78 17.83
C MET A 163 4.48 17.57 19.05
N ARG A 164 3.93 16.88 20.06
CA ARG A 164 3.42 17.53 21.28
C ARG A 164 4.52 17.99 22.24
N GLU A 165 5.66 17.32 22.26
CA GLU A 165 6.76 17.62 23.19
C GLU A 165 7.84 18.52 22.58
N ARG A 166 8.11 18.40 21.27
CA ARG A 166 9.23 19.08 20.59
C ARG A 166 8.85 19.80 19.29
N HIS A 167 7.57 19.79 18.90
CA HIS A 167 7.09 20.30 17.61
C HIS A 167 7.77 19.67 16.37
N GLU A 168 8.27 18.43 16.50
CA GLU A 168 8.93 17.70 15.42
C GLU A 168 7.92 16.87 14.60
N CYS A 169 7.57 17.33 13.39
CA CYS A 169 6.70 16.60 12.47
C CYS A 169 7.47 15.91 11.33
N HIS A 170 7.82 14.63 11.50
CA HIS A 170 8.38 13.83 10.38
C HIS A 170 7.44 13.73 9.18
N CYS A 171 6.12 13.75 9.43
CA CYS A 171 5.07 13.80 8.41
C CYS A 171 5.10 15.14 7.59
N MET A 172 5.97 16.12 7.88
CA MET A 172 6.09 17.46 7.22
C MET A 172 4.77 18.26 7.11
N LEU A 173 3.81 17.98 8.00
CA LEU A 173 2.50 18.64 8.06
C LEU A 173 2.56 19.93 8.89
N PHE A 174 3.41 19.96 9.92
CA PHE A 174 3.58 21.07 10.84
C PHE A 174 5.07 21.39 10.94
N LEU A 175 5.48 22.53 10.38
CA LEU A 175 6.87 22.99 10.36
C LEU A 175 7.03 24.26 11.19
N THR A 176 8.16 24.43 11.86
CA THR A 176 8.53 25.70 12.50
C THR A 176 9.01 26.70 11.45
N GLU A 177 8.95 28.00 11.75
CA GLU A 177 9.44 29.07 10.86
C GLU A 177 10.94 28.98 10.52
N GLU A 178 11.72 28.27 11.36
CA GLU A 178 13.15 28.01 11.15
C GLU A 178 13.45 26.92 10.11
N ASN A 179 12.42 26.23 9.58
CA ASN A 179 12.61 25.12 8.65
C ASN A 179 12.64 25.61 7.19
N ASP A 180 13.67 25.22 6.43
CA ASP A 180 13.86 25.60 5.02
C ASP A 180 12.66 25.28 4.10
N PHE A 181 11.81 24.31 4.48
CA PHE A 181 10.62 23.90 3.71
C PHE A 181 9.32 24.56 4.18
N ALA A 182 9.33 25.36 5.25
CA ALA A 182 8.14 26.05 5.75
C ALA A 182 7.62 27.08 4.73
N GLY A 183 6.34 26.97 4.38
CA GLY A 183 5.64 27.96 3.57
C GLY A 183 5.08 29.10 4.44
N SER A 184 4.53 30.12 3.80
CA SER A 184 3.76 31.18 4.47
C SER A 184 2.28 30.81 4.72
N GLU A 185 1.84 29.65 4.24
CA GLU A 185 0.44 29.23 4.31
C GLU A 185 0.12 28.45 5.59
N THR A 186 -1.01 28.80 6.21
CA THR A 186 -1.49 28.24 7.48
C THR A 186 -2.88 27.62 7.37
N VAL A 187 -3.57 27.81 6.25
CA VAL A 187 -4.94 27.36 6.01
C VAL A 187 -5.01 26.66 4.67
N VAL A 188 -5.46 25.41 4.66
CA VAL A 188 -5.78 24.68 3.42
C VAL A 188 -7.27 24.32 3.40
N THR A 189 -7.91 24.40 2.24
CA THR A 189 -9.32 24.01 2.06
C THR A 189 -9.46 22.51 1.75
N VAL A 190 -10.67 21.99 1.95
CA VAL A 190 -11.02 20.59 1.63
C VAL A 190 -10.89 20.31 0.12
N GLU A 191 -11.24 21.29 -0.72
CA GLU A 191 -11.21 21.19 -2.18
C GLU A 191 -9.77 21.12 -2.70
N GLU A 192 -8.87 21.94 -2.15
CA GLU A 192 -7.43 21.89 -2.46
C GLU A 192 -6.81 20.55 -2.06
N VAL A 193 -7.12 20.05 -0.85
CA VAL A 193 -6.64 18.73 -0.40
C VAL A 193 -7.09 17.64 -1.37
N GLN A 194 -8.38 17.60 -1.75
CA GLN A 194 -8.90 16.59 -2.70
C GLN A 194 -8.24 16.67 -4.08
N LYS A 195 -8.05 17.89 -4.60
CA LYS A 195 -7.41 18.15 -5.89
C LYS A 195 -5.95 17.71 -5.91
N LEU A 196 -5.20 18.01 -4.85
CA LEU A 196 -3.77 17.71 -4.74
C LEU A 196 -3.51 16.24 -4.36
N SER A 197 -4.40 15.59 -3.61
CA SER A 197 -4.26 14.19 -3.20
C SER A 197 -4.71 13.15 -4.24
N GLY A 198 -5.01 13.59 -5.47
CA GLY A 198 -5.43 12.73 -6.58
C GLY A 198 -6.82 12.11 -6.47
N GLY A 199 -7.73 12.71 -5.68
CA GLY A 199 -9.07 12.17 -5.42
C GLY A 199 -9.10 10.93 -4.52
N PHE A 200 -10.28 10.32 -4.38
CA PHE A 200 -10.47 9.02 -3.72
C PHE A 200 -10.46 7.94 -4.81
N SER A 201 -9.35 7.20 -4.89
CA SER A 201 -9.09 6.12 -5.84
C SER A 201 -9.10 4.76 -5.16
#